data_AF-H1D1K4-F1
#
_entry.id   AF-H1D1K4-F1
#
_cell.length_a   1.000
_cell.length_b   1.000
_cell.length_c   1.000
_cell.angle_alpha   90.00
_cell.angle_beta   90.00
_cell.angle_gamma   90.00
#
_symmetry.space_group_name_H-M   'P 1'
#
loop_
_entity.id
_entity.type
_entity.pdbx_description
1 polymer ?
#
loop_
_entity_poly.entity_id
_entity_poly.type
_entity_poly.pdbx_seq_one_letter_code
_entity_poly.pdbx_strand_id
1 'polypeptide(L)'
;MKKMMIALGLAAAIAAGSMTVSAENYWKYNDTISIDMDETKVKTTTNGHEILHFVAVEAIDGGTCTYTYAYDRTAGTIQVVEMEKETNTLHYTSNFTPTSINTNNPVIRARAQMAEAVYQRKVNHKK
;
A
#
# COMPACT_ATOMS: atom_id res chain seq x y z
N MET A 1 -16.20 23.64 28.52
CA MET A 1 -16.98 22.43 28.13
C MET A 1 -16.02 21.25 28.09
N LYS A 2 -16.47 20.09 28.57
CA LYS A 2 -15.66 18.91 28.92
C LYS A 2 -15.86 17.85 27.82
N LYS A 3 -14.75 17.32 27.26
CA LYS A 3 -14.60 16.02 26.53
C LYS A 3 -15.27 16.01 25.13
N MET A 4 -14.70 15.44 24.06
CA MET A 4 -14.17 14.08 23.96
C MET A 4 -12.96 14.01 23.01
N MET A 5 -11.86 13.47 23.50
CA MET A 5 -10.81 12.85 22.69
C MET A 5 -11.37 11.51 22.20
N ILE A 6 -11.50 11.30 20.90
CA ILE A 6 -11.66 9.96 20.33
C ILE A 6 -10.27 9.55 19.85
N ALA A 7 -9.55 8.88 20.74
CA ALA A 7 -8.43 8.04 20.34
C ALA A 7 -9.04 6.82 19.62
N LEU A 8 -9.00 6.82 18.29
CA LEU A 8 -9.33 5.63 17.51
C LEU A 8 -8.07 4.77 17.41
N GLY A 9 -7.76 4.08 18.51
CA GLY A 9 -6.85 2.95 18.48
C GLY A 9 -7.56 1.76 17.85
N LEU A 10 -7.27 1.49 16.57
CA LEU A 10 -7.43 0.16 16.01
C LEU A 10 -6.03 -0.39 15.74
N ALA A 11 -5.53 -1.18 16.69
CA ALA A 11 -4.59 -2.24 16.35
C ALA A 11 -5.40 -3.30 15.59
N ALA A 12 -5.18 -3.43 14.28
CA ALA A 12 -5.65 -4.59 13.56
C ALA A 12 -4.86 -5.80 14.07
N ALA A 13 -5.58 -6.78 14.61
CA ALA A 13 -5.02 -8.04 15.05
C ALA A 13 -4.45 -8.78 13.84
N ILE A 14 -3.13 -8.92 13.79
CA ILE A 14 -2.42 -9.80 12.89
C ILE A 14 -2.70 -11.23 13.37
N ALA A 15 -3.55 -11.96 12.67
CA ALA A 15 -3.70 -13.41 12.81
C ALA A 15 -3.65 -13.97 11.37
N ALA A 16 -2.81 -14.91 10.97
CA ALA A 16 -1.94 -15.81 11.70
C ALA A 16 -0.63 -16.03 10.93
N GLY A 17 0.48 -15.97 11.65
CA GLY A 17 1.83 -16.10 11.12
C GLY A 17 2.72 -15.27 12.01
N SER A 18 3.49 -15.92 12.86
CA SER A 18 4.37 -15.33 13.86
C SER A 18 5.34 -14.33 13.24
N MET A 19 4.96 -13.06 13.17
CA MET A 19 5.87 -11.94 13.02
C MET A 19 5.35 -10.82 13.91
N THR A 20 6.06 -10.56 15.00
CA THR A 20 6.12 -9.24 15.61
C THR A 20 6.65 -8.27 14.55
N VAL A 21 5.79 -7.82 13.64
CA VAL A 21 6.08 -6.68 12.77
C VAL A 21 6.03 -5.50 13.71
N SER A 22 7.20 -4.95 14.02
CA SER A 22 7.26 -3.79 14.88
C SER A 22 6.49 -2.65 14.20
N ALA A 23 5.55 -2.04 14.93
CA ALA A 23 4.72 -0.95 14.44
C ALA A 23 5.55 0.27 13.96
N GLU A 24 6.87 0.27 14.17
CA GLU A 24 7.81 1.30 13.74
C GLU A 24 8.00 1.41 12.22
N ASN A 25 7.67 0.37 11.43
CA ASN A 25 7.96 0.33 9.99
C ASN A 25 6.74 0.49 9.06
N TYR A 26 5.53 0.66 9.62
CA TYR A 26 4.36 1.04 8.84
C TYR A 26 4.25 2.57 8.73
N TRP A 27 4.20 3.07 7.50
CA TRP A 27 3.91 4.47 7.27
C TRP A 27 2.40 4.68 7.05
N LYS A 28 1.75 5.37 7.99
CA LYS A 28 0.36 5.83 7.82
C LYS A 28 0.28 6.86 6.69
N TYR A 29 -0.20 6.45 5.51
CA TYR A 29 -0.36 7.33 4.35
C TYR A 29 -1.57 8.24 4.50
N ASN A 30 -2.70 7.68 4.97
CA ASN A 30 -3.90 8.43 5.35
C ASN A 30 -4.64 7.69 6.47
N ASP A 31 -5.88 8.08 6.78
CA ASP A 31 -6.63 7.49 7.90
C ASP A 31 -7.01 6.02 7.75
N THR A 32 -7.11 5.52 6.51
CA THR A 32 -7.50 4.13 6.24
C THR A 32 -6.36 3.30 5.66
N ILE A 33 -5.32 3.92 5.09
CA ILE A 33 -4.24 3.24 4.37
C ILE A 33 -2.91 3.39 5.12
N SER A 34 -2.29 2.25 5.40
CA SER A 34 -0.90 2.14 5.88
C SER A 34 -0.03 1.43 4.86
N ILE A 35 1.23 1.84 4.74
CA ILE A 35 2.21 1.27 3.80
C ILE A 35 3.26 0.50 4.59
N ASP A 36 3.54 -0.73 4.18
CA ASP A 36 4.65 -1.52 4.71
C ASP A 36 5.98 -1.03 4.09
N MET A 37 6.76 -0.27 4.85
CA MET A 37 8.02 0.31 4.33
C MET A 37 9.17 -0.70 4.30
N ASP A 38 9.07 -1.81 5.03
CA ASP A 38 10.06 -2.89 5.04
C ASP A 38 9.94 -3.73 3.77
N GLU A 39 8.71 -4.03 3.36
CA GLU A 39 8.45 -4.73 2.11
C GLU A 39 8.64 -3.84 0.87
N THR A 40 8.64 -2.52 1.05
CA THR A 40 8.85 -1.55 -0.02
C THR A 40 10.26 -1.65 -0.62
N LYS A 41 10.34 -1.91 -1.93
CA LYS A 41 11.60 -2.12 -2.69
C LYS A 41 11.56 -1.38 -4.03
N VAL A 42 12.63 -0.65 -4.34
CA VAL A 42 12.88 -0.11 -5.68
C VAL A 42 13.86 -1.04 -6.38
N LYS A 43 13.52 -1.47 -7.60
CA LYS A 43 14.37 -2.29 -8.45
C LYS A 43 14.53 -1.63 -9.81
N THR A 44 15.73 -1.67 -10.37
CA THR A 44 15.97 -1.33 -11.76
C THR A 44 16.08 -2.61 -12.57
N THR A 45 15.27 -2.76 -13.62
CA THR A 45 15.34 -3.92 -14.50
C THR A 45 16.55 -3.82 -15.44
N THR A 46 16.94 -4.95 -16.06
CA THR A 46 18.01 -4.98 -17.07
C THR A 46 17.75 -4.03 -18.24
N ASN A 47 16.48 -3.74 -18.55
CA ASN A 47 16.07 -2.82 -19.61
C ASN A 47 15.98 -1.36 -19.13
N GLY A 48 16.44 -1.05 -17.91
CA GLY A 48 16.48 0.31 -17.38
C GLY A 48 15.16 0.82 -16.76
N HIS A 49 14.15 -0.04 -16.59
CA HIS A 49 12.91 0.37 -15.94
C HIS A 49 13.10 0.46 -14.43
N GLU A 50 12.69 1.57 -13.83
CA GLU A 50 12.67 1.72 -12.38
C GLU A 50 11.29 1.37 -11.83
N ILE A 51 11.22 0.26 -11.09
CA ILE A 51 9.98 -0.31 -10.58
C ILE A 51 9.98 -0.29 -9.06
N LEU A 52 9.00 0.39 -8.48
CA LEU A 52 8.67 0.33 -7.06
C LEU A 52 7.69 -0.82 -6.81
N HIS A 53 8.06 -1.74 -5.91
CA HIS A 53 7.16 -2.71 -5.31
C HIS A 53 6.87 -2.30 -3.87
N PHE A 54 5.60 -2.32 -3.46
CA PHE A 54 5.22 -2.00 -2.10
C PHE A 54 3.88 -2.63 -1.73
N VAL A 55 3.64 -2.79 -0.43
CA VAL A 55 2.39 -3.31 0.11
C VAL A 55 1.65 -2.19 0.84
N ALA A 56 0.37 -2.04 0.52
CA ALA A 56 -0.54 -1.13 1.19
C ALA A 56 -1.67 -1.92 1.86
N VAL A 57 -1.95 -1.64 3.13
CA VAL A 57 -3.04 -2.23 3.89
C VAL A 57 -4.09 -1.15 4.10
N GLU A 58 -5.28 -1.37 3.55
CA GLU A 58 -6.46 -0.53 3.72
C GLU A 58 -7.39 -1.16 4.77
N ALA A 59 -7.69 -0.40 5.82
CA ALA A 59 -8.75 -0.75 6.76
C ALA A 59 -10.11 -0.50 6.09
N ILE A 60 -10.96 -1.53 6.08
CA ILE A 60 -12.32 -1.48 5.56
C ILE A 60 -13.30 -1.86 6.68
N ASP A 61 -14.59 -1.62 6.47
CA ASP A 61 -15.59 -2.07 7.45
C ASP A 61 -15.57 -3.60 7.58
N GLY A 62 -15.46 -4.07 8.82
CA GLY A 62 -15.43 -5.50 9.16
C GLY A 62 -14.21 -6.28 8.65
N GLY A 63 -13.11 -5.62 8.26
CA GLY A 63 -11.91 -6.31 7.79
C GLY A 63 -10.79 -5.43 7.23
N THR A 64 -9.98 -6.03 6.35
CA THR A 64 -8.84 -5.38 5.69
C THR A 64 -8.81 -5.70 4.20
N CYS A 65 -8.16 -4.82 3.44
CA CYS A 65 -7.74 -5.12 2.08
C CYS A 65 -6.25 -4.84 1.93
N THR A 66 -5.47 -5.86 1.63
CA THR A 66 -4.04 -5.79 1.38
C THR A 66 -3.80 -5.73 -0.12
N TYR A 67 -2.98 -4.78 -0.56
CA TYR A 67 -2.65 -4.55 -1.96
C TYR A 67 -1.14 -4.60 -2.15
N THR A 68 -0.68 -5.52 -3.01
CA THR A 68 0.70 -5.57 -3.49
C THR A 68 0.77 -4.85 -4.82
N TYR A 69 1.52 -3.75 -4.87
CA TYR A 69 1.65 -2.90 -6.05
C TYR A 69 2.98 -3.12 -6.76
N ALA A 70 2.95 -2.98 -8.08
CA ALA A 70 4.11 -2.70 -8.92
C ALA A 70 3.87 -1.38 -9.67
N TYR A 71 4.72 -0.39 -9.41
CA TYR A 71 4.67 0.92 -10.05
C TYR A 71 5.94 1.12 -10.88
N ASP A 72 5.79 1.09 -12.19
CA ASP A 72 6.87 1.33 -13.14
C ASP A 72 6.89 2.82 -13.49
N ARG A 73 7.88 3.52 -12.95
CA ARG A 73 8.06 4.97 -13.14
C ARG A 73 8.51 5.30 -14.55
N THR A 74 9.31 4.43 -15.16
CA THR A 74 9.83 4.62 -16.52
C THR A 74 8.73 4.42 -17.55
N ALA A 75 7.91 3.39 -17.41
CA ALA A 75 6.79 3.11 -18.30
C ALA A 75 5.54 3.96 -18.01
N GLY A 76 5.46 4.57 -16.83
CA GLY A 76 4.28 5.32 -16.39
C GLY A 76 3.07 4.40 -16.21
N THR A 77 3.25 3.26 -15.54
CA THR A 77 2.18 2.29 -15.29
C THR A 77 2.12 1.87 -13.84
N ILE A 78 0.91 1.56 -13.36
CA ILE A 78 0.68 0.98 -12.04
C ILE A 78 -0.17 -0.28 -12.15
N GLN A 79 0.23 -1.30 -11.40
CA GLN A 79 -0.43 -2.59 -11.30
C GLN A 79 -0.72 -2.91 -9.84
N VAL A 80 -1.91 -3.44 -9.57
CA VAL A 80 -2.18 -4.23 -8.37
C VAL A 80 -1.85 -5.68 -8.73
N VAL A 81 -0.65 -6.12 -8.34
CA VAL A 81 -0.17 -7.48 -8.61
C VAL A 81 -1.02 -8.49 -7.86
N GLU A 82 -1.37 -8.15 -6.62
CA GLU A 82 -2.27 -8.92 -5.78
C GLU A 82 -3.11 -7.98 -4.92
N MET A 83 -4.39 -8.29 -4.80
CA MET A 83 -5.32 -7.72 -3.84
C MET A 83 -5.87 -8.88 -3.04
N GLU A 84 -5.65 -8.86 -1.74
CA GLU A 84 -6.25 -9.79 -0.79
C GLU A 84 -7.26 -9.01 0.05
N LYS A 85 -8.52 -9.45 0.05
CA LYS A 85 -9.54 -8.90 0.92
C LYS A 85 -9.92 -9.93 1.96
N GLU A 86 -9.85 -9.53 3.22
CA GLU A 86 -10.26 -10.35 4.35
C GLU A 86 -11.30 -9.62 5.18
N THR A 87 -12.41 -10.29 5.46
CA THR A 87 -13.47 -9.85 6.35
C THR A 87 -13.92 -11.05 7.18
N ASN A 88 -14.75 -10.82 8.20
CA ASN A 88 -15.28 -11.90 9.05
C ASN A 88 -15.98 -13.04 8.29
N THR A 89 -16.48 -12.79 7.09
CA THR A 89 -17.28 -13.76 6.32
C THR A 89 -16.71 -14.10 4.95
N LEU A 90 -15.67 -13.40 4.49
CA LEU A 90 -15.17 -13.51 3.13
C LEU A 90 -13.66 -13.28 3.11
N HIS A 91 -12.96 -14.21 2.47
CA HIS A 91 -11.57 -14.05 2.06
C HIS A 91 -11.49 -14.31 0.55
N TYR A 92 -10.93 -13.37 -0.22
CA TYR A 92 -10.67 -13.59 -1.64
C TYR A 92 -9.44 -12.83 -2.12
N THR A 93 -8.81 -13.35 -3.17
CA THR A 93 -7.66 -12.75 -3.83
C THR A 93 -7.98 -12.41 -5.30
N SER A 94 -7.34 -11.36 -5.82
CA SER A 94 -7.48 -10.92 -7.20
C SER A 94 -6.19 -10.30 -7.71
N ASN A 95 -5.99 -10.33 -9.03
CA ASN A 95 -4.88 -9.69 -9.70
C ASN A 95 -5.39 -8.81 -10.84
N PHE A 96 -4.60 -7.81 -11.20
CA PHE A 96 -4.95 -6.84 -12.23
C PHE A 96 -3.81 -6.68 -13.21
N THR A 97 -4.12 -6.32 -14.45
CA THR A 97 -3.11 -5.98 -15.44
C THR A 97 -2.53 -4.58 -15.17
N PRO A 98 -1.28 -4.30 -15.57
CA PRO A 98 -0.73 -2.96 -15.51
C PRO A 98 -1.59 -1.96 -16.28
N THR A 99 -1.80 -0.79 -15.69
CA THR A 99 -2.59 0.30 -16.29
C THR A 99 -1.75 1.56 -16.40
N SER A 100 -1.91 2.31 -17.50
CA SER A 100 -1.22 3.59 -17.65
C SER A 100 -1.73 4.61 -16.63
N ILE A 101 -0.81 5.37 -16.04
CA ILE A 101 -1.15 6.47 -15.12
C ILE A 101 -1.70 7.69 -15.86
N ASN A 102 -1.51 7.77 -17.18
CA ASN A 102 -2.07 8.79 -18.07
C ASN A 102 -3.51 8.43 -18.46
N THR A 103 -4.37 8.30 -17.46
CA THR A 103 -5.77 7.91 -17.61
C THR A 103 -6.70 8.90 -16.91
N ASN A 104 -7.94 9.00 -17.39
CA ASN A 104 -8.98 9.79 -16.73
C ASN A 104 -9.59 9.06 -15.51
N ASN A 105 -9.21 7.81 -15.26
CA ASN A 105 -9.71 7.06 -14.11
C ASN A 105 -9.11 7.64 -12.79
N PRO A 106 -9.93 8.20 -11.89
CA PRO A 106 -9.44 8.84 -10.67
C PRO A 106 -8.77 7.86 -9.70
N VAL A 107 -9.21 6.60 -9.68
CA VAL A 107 -8.64 5.56 -8.79
C VAL A 107 -7.20 5.25 -9.19
N ILE A 108 -6.94 5.10 -10.50
CA ILE A 108 -5.59 4.83 -11.01
C ILE A 108 -4.67 6.02 -10.71
N ARG A 109 -5.16 7.25 -10.91
CA ARG A 109 -4.39 8.48 -10.58
C ARG A 109 -4.06 8.57 -9.09
N ALA A 110 -5.02 8.29 -8.21
CA ALA A 110 -4.78 8.31 -6.76
C ALA A 110 -3.76 7.25 -6.33
N ARG A 111 -3.83 6.04 -6.89
CA ARG A 111 -2.83 4.98 -6.64
C ARG A 111 -1.44 5.36 -7.13
N ALA A 112 -1.33 6.00 -8.30
CA ALA A 112 -0.06 6.48 -8.82
C ALA A 112 0.54 7.59 -7.94
N GLN A 113 -0.29 8.53 -7.45
CA GLN A 113 0.15 9.56 -6.50
C GLN A 113 0.66 8.96 -5.19
N MET A 114 -0.05 7.99 -4.64
CA MET A 114 0.40 7.24 -3.46
C MET A 114 1.73 6.54 -3.74
N ALA A 115 1.86 5.82 -4.86
CA ALA A 115 3.08 5.13 -5.23
C ALA A 115 4.27 6.09 -5.37
N GLU A 116 4.08 7.27 -5.95
CA GLU A 116 5.13 8.29 -6.01
C GLU A 116 5.51 8.79 -4.61
N ALA A 117 4.54 9.02 -3.72
CA ALA A 117 4.82 9.41 -2.34
C ALA A 117 5.62 8.33 -1.58
N VAL A 118 5.30 7.05 -1.77
CA VAL A 118 6.04 5.91 -1.22
C VAL A 118 7.46 5.85 -1.80
N TYR A 119 7.62 6.03 -3.11
CA TYR A 119 8.93 6.09 -3.76
C TYR A 119 9.80 7.18 -3.13
N GLN A 120 9.29 8.42 -3.09
CA GLN A 120 10.00 9.57 -2.54
C GLN A 120 10.41 9.32 -1.08
N ARG A 121 9.51 8.74 -0.27
CA ARG A 121 9.83 8.38 1.11
C ARG A 121 10.95 7.33 1.18
N LYS A 122 10.89 6.27 0.35
CA LYS A 122 11.89 5.19 0.36
C LYS A 122 13.28 5.67 -0.06
N VAL A 123 13.37 6.56 -1.06
CA VAL A 123 14.67 7.08 -1.52
C VAL A 123 15.22 8.18 -0.62
N ASN A 124 14.36 9.00 0.00
CA ASN A 124 14.79 10.06 0.92
C ASN A 124 15.24 9.54 2.28
N HIS A 125 14.67 8.43 2.77
CA HIS A 125 15.17 7.75 3.98
C HIS A 125 16.56 7.10 3.83
N LYS A 126 17.13 7.06 2.61
CA LYS A 126 18.50 6.58 2.36
C LYS A 126 19.56 7.69 2.45
N LYS A 127 19.19 8.92 2.80
CA LYS A 127 20.10 10.04 3.05
C LYS A 127 20.21 10.31 4.54
#